data_AF-A0A956N3U5-F1
#
_entry.id   AF-A0A956N3U5-F1
#
_cell.length_a   1.000
_cell.length_b   1.000
_cell.length_c   1.000
_cell.angle_alpha   90.00
_cell.angle_beta   90.00
_cell.angle_gamma   90.00
#
_symmetry.space_group_name_H-M   'P 1'
#
loop_
_entity.id
_entity.type
_entity.pdbx_description
1 polymer ?
#
loop_
_entity_poly.entity_id
_entity_poly.type
_entity_poly.pdbx_seq_one_letter_code
_entity_poly.pdbx_strand_id
1 'polypeptide(L)'
;MDGPRLPPFDRRFLESDQIASAIGEGEVGGKAAGLLRASDLLAGAPLDLPDRISVRIPRVVVLTTDAFRAFVAANDLADCWRGDPLDSHLANAFLRAELPPSIVGDLRTLIEGERRPLAVRSSSLLEDRAHRPFAGVYATKMIPNSDPDPARRFQALTEAIKLVWASTFFREARAYRETVSLEEE
;
A
#
# COMPACT_ATOMS: atom_id res chain seq x y z
N MET A 1 -0.56 19.52 -8.68
CA MET A 1 -1.60 18.75 -9.38
C MET A 1 -2.12 17.78 -8.35
N ASP A 2 -3.36 17.94 -7.90
CA ASP A 2 -3.96 17.01 -6.95
C ASP A 2 -4.08 15.64 -7.64
N GLY A 3 -3.53 14.60 -7.02
CA GLY A 3 -3.61 13.23 -7.53
C GLY A 3 -5.05 12.71 -7.58
N PRO A 4 -5.29 11.55 -8.22
CA PRO A 4 -6.63 10.96 -8.27
C PRO A 4 -7.15 10.68 -6.85
N ARG A 5 -8.32 11.21 -6.52
CA ARG A 5 -9.03 10.90 -5.27
C ARG A 5 -9.86 9.64 -5.47
N LEU A 6 -9.65 8.66 -4.60
CA LEU A 6 -10.42 7.42 -4.56
C LEU A 6 -11.69 7.60 -3.71
N PRO A 7 -12.77 6.87 -4.01
CA PRO A 7 -13.91 6.80 -3.11
C PRO A 7 -13.46 6.19 -1.76
N PRO A 8 -14.03 6.65 -0.63
CA PRO A 8 -13.69 6.11 0.68
C PRO A 8 -14.10 4.63 0.74
N PHE A 9 -13.26 3.83 1.40
CA PHE A 9 -13.53 2.43 1.65
C PHE A 9 -14.71 2.29 2.60
N ASP A 10 -15.60 1.37 2.25
CA ASP A 10 -16.63 0.87 3.14
C ASP A 10 -16.94 -0.59 2.78
N ARG A 11 -17.84 -1.22 3.53
CA ARG A 11 -18.23 -2.61 3.25
C ARG A 11 -18.87 -2.79 1.86
N ARG A 12 -19.55 -1.77 1.32
CA ARG A 12 -20.24 -1.83 0.02
C ARG A 12 -19.23 -1.91 -1.13
N PHE A 13 -18.03 -1.36 -0.95
CA PHE A 13 -16.94 -1.52 -1.92
C PHE A 13 -16.70 -2.99 -2.28
N LEU A 14 -16.73 -3.90 -1.30
CA LEU A 14 -16.49 -5.32 -1.50
C LEU A 14 -17.56 -6.01 -2.37
N GLU A 15 -18.74 -5.39 -2.50
CA GLU A 15 -19.87 -5.87 -3.29
C GLU A 15 -20.04 -5.11 -4.61
N SER A 16 -19.36 -3.96 -4.77
CA SER A 16 -19.49 -3.06 -5.92
C SER A 16 -18.64 -3.45 -7.14
N ASP A 17 -18.89 -2.86 -8.30
CA ASP A 17 -18.04 -2.97 -9.49
C ASP A 17 -16.79 -2.05 -9.44
N GLN A 18 -16.66 -1.23 -8.40
CA GLN A 18 -15.52 -0.34 -8.23
C GLN A 18 -14.21 -1.12 -8.12
N ILE A 19 -13.21 -0.66 -8.85
CA ILE A 19 -11.88 -1.27 -8.87
C ILE A 19 -11.01 -0.85 -7.70
N ALA A 20 -11.28 0.31 -7.10
CA ALA A 20 -10.42 0.86 -6.06
C ALA A 20 -11.18 1.72 -5.06
N SER A 21 -10.71 1.68 -3.82
CA SER A 21 -11.16 2.55 -2.72
C SER A 21 -9.99 2.92 -1.81
N ALA A 22 -10.15 3.95 -1.00
CA ALA A 22 -9.13 4.45 -0.07
C ALA A 22 -9.55 4.37 1.38
N ILE A 23 -8.62 3.99 2.25
CA ILE A 23 -8.72 4.15 3.70
C ILE A 23 -7.81 5.31 4.09
N GLY A 24 -8.42 6.40 4.56
CA GLY A 24 -7.79 7.71 4.82
C GLY A 24 -8.10 8.75 3.73
N GLU A 25 -7.59 9.97 3.92
CA GLU A 25 -7.94 11.14 3.09
C GLU A 25 -6.74 11.72 2.31
N GLY A 26 -5.56 11.15 2.51
CA GLY A 26 -4.32 11.59 1.87
C GLY A 26 -4.15 11.10 0.43
N GLU A 27 -2.91 11.09 -0.02
CA GLU A 27 -2.55 10.71 -1.38
C GLU A 27 -2.41 9.20 -1.54
N VAL A 28 -2.65 8.69 -2.75
CA VAL A 28 -2.69 7.25 -3.07
C VAL A 28 -1.36 6.66 -3.58
N GLY A 29 -0.40 7.52 -3.96
CA GLY A 29 0.88 7.11 -4.54
C GLY A 29 0.82 6.73 -6.02
N GLY A 30 2.00 6.56 -6.62
CA GLY A 30 2.15 6.44 -8.06
C GLY A 30 1.60 5.15 -8.65
N LYS A 31 1.91 3.99 -8.06
CA LYS A 31 1.37 2.70 -8.56
C LYS A 31 -0.15 2.64 -8.53
N ALA A 32 -0.77 3.13 -7.47
CA ALA A 32 -2.23 3.18 -7.39
C ALA A 32 -2.81 4.11 -8.46
N ALA A 33 -2.25 5.31 -8.61
CA ALA A 33 -2.66 6.28 -9.63
C ALA A 33 -2.48 5.73 -11.05
N GLY A 34 -1.35 5.09 -11.35
CA GLY A 34 -1.06 4.45 -12.62
C GLY A 34 -2.01 3.29 -12.93
N LEU A 35 -2.34 2.46 -11.93
CA LEU A 35 -3.31 1.37 -12.09
C LEU A 35 -4.72 1.89 -12.39
N LEU A 36 -5.15 2.95 -11.71
CA LEU A 36 -6.43 3.61 -11.98
C LEU A 36 -6.47 4.14 -13.41
N ARG A 37 -5.42 4.85 -13.82
CA ARG A 37 -5.30 5.38 -15.18
C ARG A 37 -5.32 4.27 -16.23
N ALA A 38 -4.65 3.16 -15.99
CA ALA A 38 -4.70 1.99 -16.86
C ALA A 38 -6.12 1.41 -16.94
N SER A 39 -6.86 1.39 -15.84
CA SER A 39 -8.25 0.95 -15.83
C SER A 39 -9.17 1.86 -16.64
N ASP A 40 -9.04 3.17 -16.49
CA ASP A 40 -9.83 4.15 -17.23
C ASP A 40 -9.58 4.02 -18.74
N LEU A 41 -8.31 3.81 -19.13
CA LEU A 41 -7.94 3.58 -20.54
C LEU A 41 -8.56 2.29 -21.09
N LEU A 42 -8.52 1.19 -20.32
CA LEU A 42 -9.11 -0.09 -20.75
C LEU A 42 -10.64 -0.01 -20.85
N ALA A 43 -11.29 0.77 -19.98
CA ALA A 43 -12.74 1.00 -20.04
C ALA A 43 -13.14 1.90 -21.21
N GLY A 44 -12.35 2.93 -21.53
CA GLY A 44 -12.65 3.88 -22.61
C GLY A 44 -12.25 3.41 -24.00
N ALA A 45 -11.30 2.48 -24.11
CA ALA A 45 -10.81 1.91 -25.36
C ALA A 45 -10.65 0.40 -25.21
N PRO A 46 -11.73 -0.40 -25.39
CA PRO A 46 -11.63 -1.85 -25.33
C PRO A 46 -10.59 -2.34 -26.34
N LEU A 47 -9.62 -3.09 -25.84
CA LEU A 47 -8.57 -3.64 -26.68
C LEU A 47 -9.16 -4.71 -27.60
N ASP A 48 -8.85 -4.65 -28.89
CA ASP A 48 -9.15 -5.71 -29.86
C ASP A 48 -8.20 -6.89 -29.60
N LEU A 49 -8.57 -7.70 -28.60
CA LEU A 49 -7.81 -8.87 -28.17
C LEU A 49 -8.47 -10.13 -28.70
N PRO A 50 -7.68 -11.15 -29.08
CA PRO A 50 -8.23 -12.47 -29.41
C PRO A 50 -9.09 -13.01 -28.26
N ASP A 51 -10.20 -13.69 -28.57
CA ASP A 51 -11.19 -14.22 -27.59
C ASP A 51 -10.59 -15.01 -26.42
N ARG A 52 -9.40 -15.60 -26.62
CA ARG A 52 -8.66 -16.36 -25.60
C ARG A 52 -7.94 -15.49 -24.55
N ILE A 53 -7.94 -14.16 -24.70
CA ILE A 53 -7.23 -13.23 -23.81
C ILE A 53 -8.27 -12.31 -23.16
N SER A 54 -8.31 -12.33 -21.82
CA SER A 54 -9.07 -11.35 -21.05
C SER A 54 -8.13 -10.56 -20.14
N VAL A 55 -8.28 -9.24 -20.13
CA VAL A 55 -7.54 -8.34 -19.24
C VAL A 55 -8.48 -7.92 -18.13
N ARG A 56 -8.06 -8.13 -16.88
CA ARG A 56 -8.80 -7.71 -15.69
C ARG A 56 -7.86 -7.06 -14.71
N ILE A 57 -8.31 -5.96 -14.12
CA ILE A 57 -7.63 -5.30 -13.00
C ILE A 57 -8.24 -5.83 -11.70
N PRO A 58 -7.43 -6.36 -10.77
CA PRO A 58 -7.94 -6.78 -9.47
C PRO A 58 -8.41 -5.57 -8.67
N ARG A 59 -9.38 -5.76 -7.78
CA ARG A 59 -9.78 -4.70 -6.85
C ARG A 59 -8.63 -4.35 -5.91
N VAL A 60 -8.50 -3.06 -5.59
CA VAL A 60 -7.42 -2.52 -4.74
C VAL A 60 -8.00 -1.67 -3.62
N VAL A 61 -7.49 -1.85 -2.40
CA VAL A 61 -7.72 -0.91 -1.31
C VAL A 61 -6.40 -0.20 -1.04
N VAL A 62 -6.43 1.13 -1.02
CA VAL A 62 -5.24 1.96 -0.82
C VAL A 62 -5.25 2.53 0.60
N LEU A 63 -4.20 2.28 1.36
CA LEU A 63 -3.92 3.05 2.57
C LEU A 63 -3.20 4.32 2.14
N THR A 64 -3.81 5.47 2.39
CA THR A 64 -3.30 6.76 1.93
C THR A 64 -2.14 7.27 2.80
N THR A 65 -1.42 8.29 2.31
CA THR A 65 -0.20 8.79 2.95
C THR A 65 -0.40 9.33 4.37
N ASP A 66 -1.58 9.88 4.68
CA ASP A 66 -1.98 10.32 6.02
C ASP A 66 -2.03 9.16 7.02
N ALA A 67 -2.50 7.97 6.62
CA ALA A 67 -2.50 6.79 7.48
C ALA A 67 -1.08 6.37 7.88
N PHE A 68 -0.13 6.44 6.94
CA PHE A 68 1.28 6.19 7.20
C PHE A 68 1.91 7.26 8.11
N ARG A 69 1.64 8.55 7.84
CA ARG A 69 2.16 9.65 8.68
C ARG A 69 1.62 9.57 10.11
N ALA A 70 0.33 9.28 10.27
CA ALA A 70 -0.30 9.08 11.57
C ALA A 70 0.32 7.88 12.31
N PHE A 71 0.58 6.77 11.63
CA PHE A 71 1.25 5.61 12.20
C PHE A 71 2.66 5.94 12.70
N VAL A 72 3.46 6.63 11.89
CA VAL A 72 4.82 7.04 12.27
C VAL A 72 4.79 7.97 13.49
N ALA A 73 3.93 8.99 13.45
CA ALA A 73 3.84 10.00 14.51
C ALA A 73 3.34 9.41 15.83
N ALA A 74 2.32 8.56 15.80
CA ALA A 74 1.74 7.97 17.02
C ALA A 74 2.66 6.97 17.74
N ASN A 75 3.72 6.49 17.05
CA ASN A 75 4.64 5.48 17.57
C ASN A 75 6.08 6.00 17.73
N ASP A 76 6.30 7.32 17.59
CA ASP A 76 7.62 7.95 17.70
C ASP A 76 8.71 7.28 16.82
N LEU A 77 8.32 6.74 15.67
CA LEU A 77 9.22 5.93 14.84
C LEU A 77 10.28 6.75 14.11
N ALA A 78 10.12 8.08 14.06
CA ALA A 78 11.03 8.99 13.36
C ALA A 78 12.49 8.89 13.84
N ASP A 79 12.69 8.53 15.11
CA ASP A 79 14.00 8.28 15.69
C ASP A 79 14.63 6.96 15.23
N CYS A 80 13.81 5.96 14.91
CA CYS A 80 14.27 4.59 14.71
C CYS A 80 15.17 4.41 13.50
N TRP A 81 15.06 5.27 12.49
CA TRP A 81 15.88 5.21 11.27
C TRP A 81 17.02 6.24 11.23
N ARG A 82 17.27 6.97 12.32
CA ARG A 82 18.47 7.80 12.45
C ARG A 82 19.70 6.91 12.67
N GLY A 83 20.81 7.19 11.99
CA GLY A 83 22.11 6.55 12.27
C GLY A 83 22.34 5.14 11.67
N ASP A 84 21.74 4.82 10.52
CA ASP A 84 21.92 3.55 9.81
C ASP A 84 21.64 2.27 10.65
N PRO A 85 20.41 2.10 11.18
CA PRO A 85 20.05 0.87 11.86
C PRO A 85 20.08 -0.35 10.92
N LEU A 86 20.15 -1.54 11.52
CA LEU A 86 19.89 -2.79 10.81
C LEU A 86 18.42 -2.87 10.39
N ASP A 87 18.14 -3.36 9.18
CA ASP A 87 16.77 -3.55 8.68
C ASP A 87 15.92 -4.43 9.62
N SER A 88 16.53 -5.40 10.30
CA SER A 88 15.85 -6.24 11.29
C SER A 88 15.37 -5.46 12.52
N HIS A 89 16.12 -4.45 12.97
CA HIS A 89 15.71 -3.59 14.07
C HIS A 89 14.54 -2.69 13.66
N LEU A 90 14.60 -2.13 12.44
CA LEU A 90 13.49 -1.35 11.88
C LEU A 90 12.23 -2.21 11.73
N ALA A 91 12.35 -3.39 11.13
CA ALA A 91 11.24 -4.32 10.99
C ALA A 91 10.61 -4.66 12.35
N ASN A 92 11.43 -4.90 13.38
CA ASN A 92 10.94 -5.19 14.73
C ASN A 92 10.21 -3.99 15.36
N ALA A 93 10.75 -2.78 15.23
CA ALA A 93 10.12 -1.56 15.72
C ALA A 93 8.74 -1.35 15.08
N PHE A 94 8.64 -1.48 13.75
CA PHE A 94 7.38 -1.35 13.02
C PHE A 94 6.37 -2.45 13.37
N LEU A 95 6.83 -3.69 13.59
CA LEU A 95 5.95 -4.79 14.01
C LEU A 95 5.33 -4.54 15.38
N ARG A 96 6.10 -3.99 16.33
CA ARG A 96 5.65 -3.66 17.69
C ARG A 96 4.75 -2.43 17.78
N ALA A 97 4.89 -1.48 16.85
CA ALA A 97 4.09 -0.27 16.78
C ALA A 97 2.58 -0.56 16.59
N GLU A 98 1.71 0.33 17.06
CA GLU A 98 0.25 0.19 16.94
C GLU A 98 -0.29 0.92 15.71
N LEU A 99 -1.26 0.32 15.02
CA LEU A 99 -1.93 0.99 13.90
C LEU A 99 -2.86 2.09 14.42
N PRO A 100 -3.00 3.23 13.71
CA PRO A 100 -3.92 4.28 14.09
C PRO A 100 -5.36 3.75 14.20
N PRO A 101 -6.12 4.11 15.25
CA PRO A 101 -7.51 3.67 15.41
C PRO A 101 -8.39 4.01 14.21
N SER A 102 -8.07 5.09 13.50
CA SER A 102 -8.79 5.56 12.31
C SER A 102 -8.83 4.54 11.17
N ILE A 103 -7.82 3.67 11.03
CA ILE A 103 -7.76 2.68 9.93
C ILE A 103 -8.07 1.25 10.39
N VAL A 104 -8.05 0.98 11.69
CA VAL A 104 -8.22 -0.37 12.25
C VAL A 104 -9.61 -0.94 11.94
N GLY A 105 -10.65 -0.12 12.05
CA GLY A 105 -12.04 -0.54 11.77
C GLY A 105 -12.23 -0.96 10.31
N ASP A 106 -11.68 -0.18 9.38
CA ASP A 106 -11.76 -0.46 7.94
C ASP A 106 -10.95 -1.69 7.56
N LEU A 107 -9.75 -1.86 8.12
CA LEU A 107 -8.94 -3.07 7.92
C LEU A 107 -9.62 -4.33 8.46
N ARG A 108 -10.37 -4.23 9.56
CA ARG A 108 -11.21 -5.33 10.07
C ARG A 108 -12.36 -5.64 9.11
N THR A 109 -13.05 -4.60 8.64
CA THR A 109 -14.12 -4.77 7.65
C THR A 109 -13.62 -5.43 6.37
N LEU A 110 -12.43 -5.05 5.90
CA LEU A 110 -11.77 -5.66 4.74
C LEU A 110 -11.50 -7.16 4.95
N ILE A 111 -10.87 -7.54 6.07
CA ILE A 111 -10.47 -8.93 6.30
C ILE A 111 -11.64 -9.87 6.63
N GLU A 112 -12.74 -9.31 7.10
CA GLU A 112 -13.99 -10.05 7.32
C GLU A 112 -14.71 -10.33 6.01
N GLY A 113 -14.71 -9.38 5.07
CA GLY A 113 -15.38 -9.51 3.77
C GLY A 113 -14.52 -10.12 2.66
N GLU A 114 -13.20 -10.20 2.81
CA GLU A 114 -12.29 -10.77 1.81
C GLU A 114 -11.55 -12.01 2.34
N ARG A 115 -11.61 -13.10 1.57
CA ARG A 115 -11.00 -14.40 1.91
C ARG A 115 -9.96 -14.88 0.90
N ARG A 116 -9.80 -14.18 -0.22
CA ARG A 116 -8.80 -14.50 -1.23
C ARG A 116 -7.42 -14.03 -0.76
N PRO A 117 -6.33 -14.64 -1.26
CA PRO A 117 -4.98 -14.18 -1.00
C PRO A 117 -4.80 -12.70 -1.31
N LEU A 118 -4.06 -11.98 -0.46
CA LEU A 118 -3.85 -10.54 -0.58
C LEU A 118 -2.39 -10.23 -0.88
N ALA A 119 -2.17 -9.27 -1.77
CA ALA A 119 -0.87 -8.69 -2.06
C ALA A 119 -0.79 -7.30 -1.45
N VAL A 120 0.00 -7.13 -0.39
CA VAL A 120 0.28 -5.83 0.23
C VAL A 120 1.53 -5.25 -0.43
N ARG A 121 1.39 -4.09 -1.05
CA ARG A 121 2.43 -3.46 -1.88
C ARG A 121 2.60 -2.01 -1.50
N SER A 122 3.83 -1.50 -1.57
CA SER A 122 4.06 -0.06 -1.50
C SER A 122 3.46 0.63 -2.72
N SER A 123 2.95 1.84 -2.54
CA SER A 123 2.61 2.79 -3.59
C SER A 123 3.17 4.15 -3.15
N SER A 124 4.43 4.42 -3.49
CA SER A 124 5.09 5.67 -3.08
C SER A 124 4.78 6.80 -4.06
N LEU A 125 4.74 8.04 -3.57
CA LEU A 125 4.62 9.25 -4.40
C LEU A 125 5.80 9.41 -5.37
N LEU A 126 6.95 8.85 -5.03
CA LEU A 126 8.19 8.99 -5.81
C LEU A 126 8.25 8.03 -7.00
N GLU A 127 7.35 7.05 -7.07
CA GLU A 127 7.37 5.99 -8.09
C GLU A 127 6.98 6.48 -9.50
N ASP A 128 6.23 7.58 -9.60
CA ASP A 128 5.72 8.11 -10.89
C ASP A 128 6.60 9.19 -11.52
N ARG A 129 7.82 9.43 -11.01
CA ARG A 129 8.75 10.35 -11.68
C ARG A 129 9.30 9.69 -12.94
N ALA A 130 8.85 10.18 -14.11
CA ALA A 130 9.13 9.68 -15.47
C ALA A 130 10.62 9.45 -15.84
N HIS A 131 11.57 9.94 -15.02
CA HIS A 131 13.01 9.83 -15.27
C HIS A 131 13.78 9.10 -14.16
N ARG A 132 13.12 8.63 -13.09
CA ARG A 132 13.78 8.00 -11.92
C ARG A 132 12.89 6.90 -11.29
N PRO A 133 12.81 5.70 -11.89
CA PRO A 133 11.87 4.68 -11.45
C PRO A 133 12.31 4.03 -10.13
N PHE A 134 11.60 4.32 -9.03
CA PHE A 134 11.67 3.60 -7.74
C PHE A 134 11.08 2.18 -7.81
N ALA A 135 11.10 1.54 -8.99
CA ALA A 135 10.54 0.22 -9.19
C ALA A 135 11.42 -0.84 -8.49
N GLY A 136 10.82 -1.59 -7.56
CA GLY A 136 11.46 -2.74 -6.91
C GLY A 136 12.19 -2.46 -5.58
N VAL A 137 12.23 -1.20 -5.15
CA VAL A 137 12.99 -0.78 -3.95
C VAL A 137 12.29 -1.15 -2.63
N TYR A 138 10.96 -1.25 -2.65
CA TYR A 138 10.15 -1.52 -1.46
C TYR A 138 9.58 -2.94 -1.47
N ALA A 139 9.33 -3.49 -0.28
CA ALA A 139 8.83 -4.84 -0.14
C ALA A 139 7.39 -4.99 -0.69
N THR A 140 7.11 -6.18 -1.21
CA THR A 140 5.75 -6.70 -1.42
C THR A 140 5.56 -7.90 -0.51
N LYS A 141 4.43 -7.96 0.19
CA LYS A 141 4.07 -9.08 1.08
C LYS A 141 2.80 -9.75 0.58
N MET A 142 2.91 -11.02 0.24
CA MET A 142 1.77 -11.87 -0.13
C MET A 142 1.30 -12.61 1.12
N ILE A 143 0.02 -12.50 1.45
CA ILE A 143 -0.60 -13.27 2.54
C ILE A 143 -1.65 -14.22 1.97
N PRO A 144 -1.70 -15.49 2.43
CA PRO A 144 -2.69 -16.46 1.94
C PRO A 144 -4.14 -16.06 2.26
N ASN A 145 -4.35 -15.35 3.37
CA ASN A 145 -5.66 -14.90 3.84
C ASN A 145 -6.71 -16.02 3.98
N SER A 146 -6.27 -17.25 4.29
CA SER A 146 -7.12 -18.46 4.29
C SER A 146 -7.46 -19.01 5.68
N ASP A 147 -6.84 -18.50 6.76
CA ASP A 147 -7.10 -18.98 8.13
C ASP A 147 -8.60 -18.84 8.48
N PRO A 148 -9.24 -19.85 9.09
CA PRO A 148 -10.65 -19.75 9.49
C PRO A 148 -10.91 -18.58 10.45
N ASP A 149 -9.96 -18.28 11.34
CA ASP A 149 -10.08 -17.23 12.35
C ASP A 149 -9.78 -15.83 11.73
N PRO A 150 -10.78 -14.93 11.67
CA PRO A 150 -10.56 -13.57 11.16
C PRO A 150 -9.52 -12.78 11.98
N ALA A 151 -9.32 -13.08 13.26
CA ALA A 151 -8.31 -12.40 14.08
C ALA A 151 -6.89 -12.73 13.62
N ARG A 152 -6.62 -13.99 13.26
CA ARG A 152 -5.32 -14.40 12.70
C ARG A 152 -5.08 -13.81 11.31
N ARG A 153 -6.12 -13.76 10.48
CA ARG A 153 -6.05 -13.08 9.16
C ARG A 153 -5.77 -11.59 9.33
N PHE A 154 -6.44 -10.95 10.28
CA PHE A 154 -6.21 -9.54 10.62
C PHE A 154 -4.77 -9.30 11.05
N GLN A 155 -4.26 -10.13 11.97
CA GLN A 155 -2.87 -10.05 12.40
C GLN A 155 -1.91 -10.13 11.21
N ALA A 156 -2.04 -11.13 10.35
CA ALA A 156 -1.19 -11.29 9.17
C ALA A 156 -1.26 -10.07 8.21
N LEU A 157 -2.45 -9.49 8.01
CA LEU A 157 -2.62 -8.27 7.22
C LEU A 157 -1.88 -7.09 7.86
N THR A 158 -2.06 -6.86 9.16
CA THR A 158 -1.41 -5.74 9.85
C THR A 158 0.11 -5.87 9.87
N GLU A 159 0.64 -7.08 10.08
CA GLU A 159 2.08 -7.36 10.01
C GLU A 159 2.62 -7.12 8.60
N ALA A 160 1.90 -7.55 7.57
CA ALA A 160 2.28 -7.30 6.18
C ALA A 160 2.33 -5.79 5.85
N ILE A 161 1.33 -5.02 6.27
CA ILE A 161 1.30 -3.55 6.11
C ILE A 161 2.50 -2.91 6.82
N LYS A 162 2.71 -3.24 8.10
CA LYS A 162 3.81 -2.70 8.90
C LYS A 162 5.18 -3.00 8.30
N LEU A 163 5.38 -4.20 7.76
CA LEU A 163 6.64 -4.58 7.10
C LEU A 163 6.83 -3.87 5.75
N VAL A 164 5.76 -3.63 4.98
CA VAL A 164 5.84 -2.83 3.76
C VAL A 164 6.21 -1.38 4.10
N TRP A 165 5.61 -0.81 5.14
CA TRP A 165 5.99 0.51 5.65
C TRP A 165 7.42 0.54 6.19
N ALA A 166 7.87 -0.47 6.95
CA ALA A 166 9.25 -0.54 7.43
C ALA A 166 10.27 -0.53 6.27
N SER A 167 9.91 -1.20 5.17
CA SER A 167 10.79 -1.31 4.00
C SER A 167 11.15 0.02 3.34
N THR A 168 10.39 1.09 3.60
CA THR A 168 10.73 2.43 3.09
C THR A 168 12.00 3.02 3.72
N PHE A 169 12.44 2.44 4.84
CA PHE A 169 13.61 2.88 5.60
C PHE A 169 14.74 1.84 5.61
N PHE A 170 14.60 0.74 4.89
CA PHE A 170 15.66 -0.26 4.78
C PHE A 170 16.87 0.29 4.01
N ARG A 171 18.02 -0.34 4.21
CA ARG A 171 19.29 0.08 3.60
C ARG A 171 19.21 0.23 2.09
N GLU A 172 18.58 -0.72 1.40
CA GLU A 172 18.40 -0.66 -0.06
C GLU A 172 17.58 0.58 -0.48
N ALA A 173 16.49 0.86 0.24
CA ALA A 173 15.66 2.04 -0.03
C ALA A 173 16.38 3.36 0.23
N ARG A 174 17.17 3.43 1.31
CA ARG A 174 17.99 4.60 1.63
C ARG A 174 19.12 4.82 0.62
N ALA A 175 19.87 3.78 0.29
CA ALA A 175 20.96 3.84 -0.70
C ALA A 175 20.44 4.28 -2.07
N TYR A 176 19.26 3.79 -2.45
CA TYR A 176 18.60 4.23 -3.68
C TYR A 176 18.21 5.71 -3.62
N ARG A 177 17.62 6.21 -2.52
CA ARG A 177 17.30 7.64 -2.34
C ARG A 177 18.53 8.55 -2.45
N GLU A 178 19.63 8.16 -1.85
CA GLU A 178 20.92 8.89 -1.91
C GLU A 178 21.45 8.96 -3.35
N THR A 179 21.45 7.83 -4.06
CA THR A 179 21.89 7.74 -5.46
C THR A 179 21.05 8.63 -6.39
N VAL A 180 19.78 8.83 -6.04
CA VAL A 180 18.78 9.54 -6.84
C VAL A 180 18.69 11.03 -6.44
N SER A 181 19.57 11.55 -5.58
CA SER A 181 19.58 12.95 -5.10
C SER A 181 18.20 13.49 -4.71
N LEU A 182 17.45 12.72 -3.93
CA LEU A 182 16.25 13.24 -3.29
C LEU A 182 16.62 13.75 -1.90
N GLU A 183 16.89 15.06 -1.80
CA GLU A 183 16.86 15.76 -0.51
C GLU A 183 15.41 15.76 0.02
N GLU A 184 15.27 15.62 1.34
CA GLU A 184 14.01 15.37 2.04
C GLU A 184 13.03 16.55 1.97
N GLU A 185 11.74 16.25 1.75
CA GLU A 185 10.61 17.07 2.20
C GLU A 185 9.76 16.26 3.18
#